data_AF-A0AAW9PSL2-F1
#
_entry.id   AF-A0AAW9PSL2-F1
#
_cell.length_a   1.000
_cell.length_b   1.000
_cell.length_c   1.000
_cell.angle_alpha   90.00
_cell.angle_beta   90.00
_cell.angle_gamma   90.00
#
_symmetry.space_group_name_H-M   'P 1'
#
loop_
_entity.id
_entity.type
_entity.pdbx_description
1 polymer ?
#
loop_
_entity_poly.entity_id
_entity_poly.type
_entity_poly.pdbx_seq_one_letter_code
_entity_poly.pdbx_strand_id
1 'polypeptide(L)'
;MPSQEALHEFIRWLDLVCSEEPLDSLPRQILTRGVIAAGKELIEKRAYLSNHPVAKTLQAAEAYCLAPTEATSDRYFRAATNSYPFGTGEGCYAVKELGYAGCEPGSGCTSGAGTLDQIAYEVGAAEVMRLIAKEIVPWLKGESESSAEFGSSD
;
A
#
# COMPACT_ATOMS: atom_id res chain seq x y z
N MET A 1 0.11 19.70 10.44
CA MET A 1 -0.32 18.29 10.31
C MET A 1 -0.73 18.07 8.86
N PRO A 2 -0.41 16.93 8.23
CA PRO A 2 -0.81 16.66 6.85
C PRO A 2 -2.34 16.75 6.70
N SER A 3 -2.82 17.47 5.67
CA SER A 3 -4.24 17.58 5.32
C SER A 3 -4.68 16.40 4.46
N GLN A 4 -6.01 16.23 4.28
CA GLN A 4 -6.55 15.28 3.30
C GLN A 4 -6.03 15.59 1.88
N GLU A 5 -5.97 16.88 1.53
CA GLU A 5 -5.45 17.36 0.25
C GLU A 5 -3.99 16.94 0.02
N ALA A 6 -3.13 17.06 1.03
CA ALA A 6 -1.74 16.59 0.93
C ALA A 6 -1.64 15.07 0.74
N LEU A 7 -2.54 14.30 1.35
CA LEU A 7 -2.63 12.86 1.10
C LEU A 7 -3.09 12.57 -0.33
N HIS A 8 -4.08 13.32 -0.85
CA HIS A 8 -4.55 13.17 -2.22
C HIS A 8 -3.45 13.46 -3.24
N GLU A 9 -2.70 14.54 -3.09
CA GLU A 9 -1.55 14.85 -3.95
C GLU A 9 -0.51 13.72 -3.93
N PHE A 10 -0.24 13.16 -2.74
CA PHE A 10 0.68 12.04 -2.60
C PHE A 10 0.17 10.75 -3.26
N ILE A 11 -1.12 10.43 -3.09
CA ILE A 11 -1.77 9.30 -3.78
C ILE A 11 -1.68 9.45 -5.29
N ARG A 12 -1.98 10.64 -5.81
CA ARG A 12 -1.87 10.94 -7.24
C ARG A 12 -0.45 10.69 -7.74
N TRP A 13 0.54 11.22 -7.03
CA TRP A 13 1.95 11.05 -7.40
C TRP A 13 2.35 9.56 -7.38
N LEU A 14 2.00 8.82 -6.33
CA LEU A 14 2.28 7.39 -6.24
C LEU A 14 1.63 6.59 -7.37
N ASP A 15 0.39 6.90 -7.71
CA ASP A 15 -0.34 6.20 -8.76
C ASP A 15 0.29 6.41 -10.13
N LEU A 16 0.69 7.65 -10.45
CA LEU A 16 1.39 7.98 -11.68
C LEU A 16 2.75 7.28 -11.78
N VAL A 17 3.54 7.28 -10.70
CA VAL A 17 4.83 6.60 -10.70
C VAL A 17 4.63 5.09 -10.86
N CYS A 18 3.70 4.49 -10.12
CA CYS A 18 3.49 3.04 -10.18
C CYS A 18 2.89 2.57 -11.50
N SER A 19 2.19 3.41 -12.27
CA SER A 19 1.57 2.98 -13.53
C SER A 19 2.58 2.64 -14.63
N GLU A 20 3.80 3.15 -14.53
CA GLU A 20 4.86 2.95 -15.54
C GLU A 20 5.92 1.93 -15.10
N GLU A 21 5.88 1.49 -13.84
CA GLU A 21 6.94 0.71 -13.21
C GLU A 21 6.65 -0.80 -13.16
N PRO A 22 7.69 -1.66 -13.30
CA PRO A 22 7.54 -3.12 -13.24
C PRO A 22 7.10 -3.59 -11.84
N LEU A 23 6.61 -4.83 -11.76
CA LEU A 23 6.04 -5.41 -10.53
C LEU A 23 7.05 -5.47 -9.37
N ASP A 24 8.34 -5.59 -9.61
CA ASP A 24 9.38 -5.66 -8.59
C ASP A 24 10.01 -4.30 -8.25
N SER A 25 9.51 -3.23 -8.86
CA SER A 25 10.03 -1.87 -8.70
C SER A 25 9.89 -1.35 -7.27
N LEU A 26 10.87 -0.51 -6.87
CA LEU A 26 10.87 0.17 -5.58
C LEU A 26 9.58 0.99 -5.32
N PRO A 27 9.04 1.78 -6.27
CA PRO A 27 7.78 2.50 -6.05
C PRO A 27 6.59 1.60 -5.68
N ARG A 28 6.44 0.44 -6.34
CA ARG A 28 5.37 -0.52 -5.99
C ARG A 28 5.58 -1.14 -4.63
N GLN A 29 6.82 -1.39 -4.24
CA GLN A 29 7.16 -1.88 -2.90
C GLN A 29 6.85 -0.84 -1.83
N ILE A 30 7.19 0.43 -2.07
CA ILE A 30 6.86 1.55 -1.19
C ILE A 30 5.35 1.67 -1.00
N LEU A 31 4.58 1.69 -2.10
CA LEU A 31 3.13 1.78 -2.04
C LEU A 31 2.55 0.61 -1.24
N THR A 32 2.96 -0.61 -1.55
CA THR A 32 2.41 -1.80 -0.89
C THR A 32 2.74 -1.85 0.60
N ARG A 33 3.96 -1.48 0.99
CA ARG A 33 4.34 -1.35 2.42
C ARG A 33 3.53 -0.26 3.12
N GLY A 34 3.29 0.86 2.45
CA GLY A 34 2.40 1.91 2.95
C GLY A 34 0.97 1.41 3.21
N VAL A 35 0.41 0.64 2.26
CA VAL A 35 -0.90 -0.02 2.41
C VAL A 35 -0.88 -1.02 3.57
N ILE A 36 0.21 -1.78 3.75
CA ILE A 36 0.35 -2.72 4.87
C ILE A 36 0.33 -1.98 6.20
N ALA A 37 1.17 -0.95 6.36
CA ALA A 37 1.28 -0.18 7.59
C ALA A 37 -0.05 0.50 7.95
N ALA A 38 -0.68 1.19 6.99
CA ALA A 38 -1.97 1.85 7.19
C ALA A 38 -3.11 0.82 7.42
N GLY A 39 -3.08 -0.31 6.74
CA GLY A 39 -4.09 -1.36 6.88
C GLY A 39 -4.04 -2.08 8.23
N LYS A 40 -2.84 -2.26 8.82
CA LYS A 40 -2.70 -2.80 10.18
C LYS A 40 -3.37 -1.90 11.21
N GLU A 41 -3.15 -0.59 11.10
CA GLU A 41 -3.83 0.40 11.94
C GLU A 41 -5.35 0.36 11.76
N LEU A 42 -5.84 0.19 10.52
CA LEU A 42 -7.27 0.01 10.24
C LEU A 42 -7.85 -1.23 10.93
N ILE A 43 -7.15 -2.38 10.84
CA ILE A 43 -7.58 -3.64 11.49
C ILE A 43 -7.69 -3.46 12.99
N GLU A 44 -6.68 -2.84 13.62
CA GLU A 44 -6.69 -2.59 15.06
C GLU A 44 -7.85 -1.67 15.44
N LYS A 45 -8.01 -0.56 14.74
CA LYS A 45 -9.07 0.43 15.01
C LYS A 45 -10.49 -0.12 14.81
N ARG A 46 -10.68 -0.99 13.83
CA ARG A 46 -11.98 -1.63 13.54
C ARG A 46 -12.18 -2.97 14.24
N ALA A 47 -11.18 -3.47 14.97
CA ALA A 47 -11.15 -4.80 15.59
C ALA A 47 -11.53 -5.93 14.61
N TYR A 48 -11.01 -5.86 13.37
CA TYR A 48 -11.27 -6.91 12.38
C TYR A 48 -10.65 -8.24 12.81
N LEU A 49 -11.43 -9.30 12.68
CA LEU A 49 -10.96 -10.67 12.93
C LEU A 49 -9.91 -11.08 11.90
N SER A 50 -9.05 -12.03 12.26
CA SER A 50 -7.97 -12.53 11.38
C SER A 50 -8.46 -13.18 10.08
N ASN A 51 -9.73 -13.64 10.04
CA ASN A 51 -10.35 -14.19 8.85
C ASN A 51 -11.04 -13.15 7.95
N HIS A 52 -11.06 -11.88 8.35
CA HIS A 52 -11.65 -10.79 7.60
C HIS A 52 -10.93 -10.61 6.24
N PRO A 53 -11.63 -10.26 5.14
CA PRO A 53 -10.99 -10.11 3.83
C PRO A 53 -9.78 -9.16 3.83
N VAL A 54 -9.87 -8.02 4.50
CA VAL A 54 -8.76 -7.06 4.63
C VAL A 54 -7.52 -7.70 5.27
N ALA A 55 -7.69 -8.54 6.31
CA ALA A 55 -6.57 -9.23 6.96
C ALA A 55 -5.86 -10.21 6.01
N LYS A 56 -6.63 -10.93 5.19
CA LYS A 56 -6.09 -11.82 4.16
C LYS A 56 -5.36 -11.03 3.06
N THR A 57 -5.90 -9.88 2.67
CA THR A 57 -5.25 -8.99 1.69
C THR A 57 -3.93 -8.45 2.21
N LEU A 58 -3.86 -8.05 3.48
CA LEU A 58 -2.61 -7.64 4.11
C LEU A 58 -1.57 -8.76 4.15
N GLN A 59 -1.97 -9.97 4.50
CA GLN A 59 -1.06 -11.13 4.49
C GLN A 59 -0.51 -11.40 3.08
N ALA A 60 -1.34 -11.28 2.04
CA ALA A 60 -0.90 -11.44 0.65
C ALA A 60 0.03 -10.29 0.21
N ALA A 61 -0.26 -9.06 0.62
CA ALA A 61 0.58 -7.90 0.38
C ALA A 61 1.97 -8.05 1.03
N GLU A 62 2.03 -8.53 2.29
CA GLU A 62 3.28 -8.84 2.98
C GLU A 62 4.11 -9.89 2.23
N ALA A 63 3.46 -10.97 1.77
CA ALA A 63 4.12 -12.01 0.98
C ALA A 63 4.68 -11.48 -0.33
N TYR A 64 3.96 -10.58 -1.01
CA TYR A 64 4.46 -9.91 -2.21
C TYR A 64 5.63 -8.96 -1.90
N CYS A 65 5.62 -8.25 -0.77
CA CYS A 65 6.74 -7.41 -0.36
C CYS A 65 8.01 -8.17 0.01
N LEU A 66 7.87 -9.43 0.43
CA LEU A 66 9.00 -10.32 0.72
C LEU A 66 9.58 -10.97 -0.54
N ALA A 67 8.72 -11.27 -1.51
CA ALA A 67 9.11 -11.89 -2.78
C ALA A 67 8.28 -11.29 -3.92
N PRO A 68 8.73 -10.22 -4.58
CA PRO A 68 7.92 -9.49 -5.56
C PRO A 68 7.94 -10.17 -6.93
N THR A 69 7.20 -11.25 -7.04
CA THR A 69 7.05 -12.06 -8.26
C THR A 69 5.66 -11.87 -8.84
N GLU A 70 5.45 -12.24 -10.10
CA GLU A 70 4.12 -12.27 -10.71
C GLU A 70 3.15 -13.14 -9.88
N ALA A 71 3.61 -14.31 -9.41
CA ALA A 71 2.77 -15.22 -8.63
C ALA A 71 2.30 -14.65 -7.28
N THR A 72 3.15 -13.89 -6.58
CA THR A 72 2.78 -13.23 -5.31
C THR A 72 1.96 -11.97 -5.56
N SER A 73 2.25 -11.23 -6.64
CA SER A 73 1.44 -10.10 -7.10
C SER A 73 0.00 -10.54 -7.43
N ASP A 74 -0.17 -11.63 -8.19
CA ASP A 74 -1.46 -12.22 -8.51
C ASP A 74 -2.27 -12.63 -7.27
N ARG A 75 -1.59 -13.20 -6.27
CA ARG A 75 -2.24 -13.56 -4.99
C ARG A 75 -2.72 -12.33 -4.25
N TYR A 76 -1.89 -11.29 -4.18
CA TYR A 76 -2.28 -10.01 -3.59
C TYR A 76 -3.47 -9.41 -4.35
N PHE A 77 -3.41 -9.39 -5.68
CA PHE A 77 -4.48 -8.84 -6.52
C PHE A 77 -5.82 -9.54 -6.32
N ARG A 78 -5.82 -10.89 -6.30
CA ARG A 78 -7.02 -11.69 -6.03
C ARG A 78 -7.55 -11.50 -4.61
N ALA A 79 -6.68 -11.34 -3.62
CA ALA A 79 -7.12 -11.05 -2.26
C ALA A 79 -7.77 -9.67 -2.17
N ALA A 80 -7.13 -8.64 -2.76
CA ALA A 80 -7.63 -7.27 -2.81
C ALA A 80 -9.00 -7.15 -3.49
N THR A 81 -9.20 -7.89 -4.59
CA THR A 81 -10.49 -8.01 -5.29
C THR A 81 -11.62 -8.42 -4.34
N ASN A 82 -11.34 -9.36 -3.42
CA ASN A 82 -12.32 -9.84 -2.44
C ASN A 82 -12.48 -8.94 -1.21
N SER A 83 -11.70 -7.86 -1.12
CA SER A 83 -11.73 -6.90 -0.02
C SER A 83 -12.04 -5.48 -0.47
N TYR A 84 -12.68 -5.29 -1.63
CA TYR A 84 -13.06 -3.96 -2.14
C TYR A 84 -13.67 -3.07 -1.03
N PRO A 85 -13.23 -1.81 -0.88
CA PRO A 85 -12.29 -1.05 -1.72
C PRO A 85 -10.81 -1.13 -1.28
N PHE A 86 -10.38 -2.21 -0.63
CA PHE A 86 -9.02 -2.35 -0.08
C PHE A 86 -8.06 -3.13 -1.00
N GLY A 87 -6.96 -2.48 -1.39
CA GLY A 87 -5.84 -3.05 -2.15
C GLY A 87 -5.92 -2.79 -3.66
N THR A 88 -5.00 -3.40 -4.42
CA THR A 88 -4.97 -3.36 -5.90
C THR A 88 -5.71 -4.58 -6.46
N GLY A 89 -7.00 -4.49 -6.77
CA GLY A 89 -7.83 -5.64 -7.22
C GLY A 89 -8.93 -5.25 -8.21
N GLU A 90 -9.73 -6.23 -8.66
CA GLU A 90 -10.96 -5.96 -9.41
C GLU A 90 -12.00 -5.31 -8.47
N GLY A 91 -12.37 -4.08 -8.74
CA GLY A 91 -13.00 -3.22 -7.75
C GLY A 91 -12.09 -2.04 -7.50
N CYS A 92 -12.22 -1.07 -8.37
CA CYS A 92 -11.33 0.06 -8.44
C CYS A 92 -11.82 1.20 -7.54
N TYR A 93 -10.99 1.69 -6.63
CA TYR A 93 -11.30 2.90 -5.88
C TYR A 93 -10.54 4.10 -6.47
N ALA A 94 -11.25 4.86 -7.32
CA ALA A 94 -10.77 6.15 -7.83
C ALA A 94 -11.12 7.26 -6.82
N VAL A 95 -10.12 8.03 -6.40
CA VAL A 95 -10.32 9.18 -5.50
C VAL A 95 -11.00 10.30 -6.30
N LYS A 96 -12.23 10.66 -5.94
CA LYS A 96 -13.05 11.61 -6.71
C LYS A 96 -12.47 13.00 -6.71
N GLU A 97 -11.85 13.39 -5.59
CA GLU A 97 -11.24 14.68 -5.34
C GLU A 97 -10.03 14.93 -6.25
N LEU A 98 -9.47 13.89 -6.87
CA LEU A 98 -8.41 14.01 -7.87
C LEU A 98 -8.94 14.37 -9.27
N GLY A 99 -10.26 14.49 -9.45
CA GLY A 99 -10.88 15.02 -10.66
C GLY A 99 -11.05 14.02 -11.81
N TYR A 100 -10.93 12.72 -11.55
CA TYR A 100 -11.02 11.67 -12.56
C TYR A 100 -12.40 11.03 -12.59
N ALA A 101 -12.92 10.79 -13.80
CA ALA A 101 -14.22 10.14 -14.03
C ALA A 101 -14.12 8.60 -14.12
N GLY A 102 -12.94 8.02 -13.88
CA GLY A 102 -12.65 6.59 -14.04
C GLY A 102 -11.24 6.22 -13.57
N CYS A 103 -10.75 5.07 -14.05
CA CYS A 103 -9.46 4.48 -13.68
C CYS A 103 -8.27 4.99 -14.49
N GLU A 104 -8.17 6.30 -14.65
CA GLU A 104 -7.05 6.93 -15.35
C GLU A 104 -5.81 6.98 -14.44
N PRO A 105 -4.59 6.96 -15.00
CA PRO A 105 -3.38 7.21 -14.22
C PRO A 105 -3.48 8.53 -13.43
N GLY A 106 -3.16 8.45 -12.13
CA GLY A 106 -3.31 9.54 -11.17
C GLY A 106 -4.61 9.51 -10.38
N SER A 107 -5.56 8.62 -10.68
CA SER A 107 -6.81 8.46 -9.92
C SER A 107 -6.65 7.67 -8.62
N GLY A 108 -5.52 6.98 -8.45
CA GLY A 108 -5.29 6.02 -7.35
C GLY A 108 -5.87 4.63 -7.62
N CYS A 109 -6.63 4.46 -8.70
CA CYS A 109 -7.28 3.21 -9.04
C CYS A 109 -6.27 2.13 -9.45
N THR A 110 -5.46 2.39 -10.48
CA THR A 110 -4.69 1.36 -11.18
C THR A 110 -3.57 0.77 -10.31
N SER A 111 -2.90 1.61 -9.53
CA SER A 111 -1.88 1.15 -8.58
C SER A 111 -2.47 0.57 -7.28
N GLY A 112 -3.75 0.84 -6.98
CA GLY A 112 -4.36 0.60 -5.68
C GLY A 112 -4.06 1.66 -4.62
N ALA A 113 -3.36 2.76 -4.97
CA ALA A 113 -3.04 3.85 -4.04
C ALA A 113 -4.27 4.55 -3.45
N GLY A 114 -5.42 4.50 -4.12
CA GLY A 114 -6.70 5.00 -3.60
C GLY A 114 -7.13 4.32 -2.30
N THR A 115 -6.65 3.11 -2.02
CA THR A 115 -6.85 2.42 -0.73
C THR A 115 -6.40 3.28 0.46
N LEU A 116 -5.36 4.10 0.29
CA LEU A 116 -4.85 4.97 1.35
C LEU A 116 -5.85 6.06 1.74
N ASP A 117 -6.60 6.61 0.78
CA ASP A 117 -7.70 7.55 1.03
C ASP A 117 -8.85 6.87 1.78
N GLN A 118 -9.21 5.64 1.37
CA GLN A 118 -10.21 4.84 2.08
C GLN A 118 -9.84 4.59 3.54
N ILE A 119 -8.59 4.20 3.81
CA ILE A 119 -8.10 4.02 5.18
C ILE A 119 -8.12 5.34 5.94
N ALA A 120 -7.78 6.45 5.29
CA ALA A 120 -7.72 7.77 5.92
C ALA A 120 -9.08 8.26 6.45
N TYR A 121 -10.21 7.84 5.87
CA TYR A 121 -11.53 8.14 6.46
C TYR A 121 -11.70 7.61 7.88
N GLU A 122 -11.06 6.47 8.18
CA GLU A 122 -11.14 5.82 9.49
C GLU A 122 -10.00 6.23 10.40
N VAL A 123 -8.77 6.17 9.88
CA VAL A 123 -7.54 6.31 10.65
C VAL A 123 -7.09 7.78 10.73
N GLY A 124 -7.47 8.61 9.75
CA GLY A 124 -7.06 10.01 9.60
C GLY A 124 -5.87 10.16 8.66
N ALA A 125 -5.94 11.15 7.75
CA ALA A 125 -4.88 11.38 6.75
C ALA A 125 -3.50 11.64 7.34
N ALA A 126 -3.41 12.41 8.43
CA ALA A 126 -2.15 12.67 9.11
C ALA A 126 -1.47 11.39 9.60
N GLU A 127 -2.27 10.44 10.09
CA GLU A 127 -1.77 9.17 10.62
C GLU A 127 -1.35 8.23 9.49
N VAL A 128 -2.14 8.14 8.41
CA VAL A 128 -1.75 7.41 7.19
C VAL A 128 -0.42 7.92 6.65
N MET A 129 -0.26 9.23 6.47
CA MET A 129 1.00 9.83 6.02
C MET A 129 2.16 9.53 6.98
N ARG A 130 1.93 9.56 8.31
CA ARG A 130 2.93 9.21 9.32
C ARG A 130 3.36 7.75 9.23
N LEU A 131 2.43 6.83 8.99
CA LEU A 131 2.71 5.40 8.85
C LEU A 131 3.51 5.11 7.58
N ILE A 132 3.12 5.71 6.45
CA ILE A 132 3.86 5.57 5.20
C ILE A 132 5.28 6.14 5.33
N ALA A 133 5.43 7.31 5.96
CA ALA A 133 6.75 7.91 6.17
C ALA A 133 7.68 6.99 6.99
N LYS A 134 7.16 6.26 7.98
CA LYS A 134 7.96 5.30 8.75
C LYS A 134 8.49 4.15 7.90
N GLU A 135 7.76 3.73 6.88
CA GLU A 135 8.20 2.68 5.94
C GLU A 135 9.20 3.22 4.91
N ILE A 136 9.02 4.45 4.41
CA ILE A 136 9.84 5.00 3.32
C ILE A 136 11.17 5.59 3.82
N VAL A 137 11.16 6.28 4.95
CA VAL A 137 12.34 7.03 5.43
C VAL A 137 13.59 6.16 5.62
N PRO A 138 13.52 4.93 6.17
CA PRO A 138 14.70 4.05 6.26
C PRO A 138 15.35 3.77 4.91
N TRP A 139 14.54 3.58 3.86
CA TRP A 139 15.02 3.34 2.51
C TRP A 139 15.73 4.57 1.91
N LEU A 140 15.20 5.77 2.15
CA LEU A 140 15.84 7.01 1.72
C LEU A 140 17.18 7.27 2.41
N LYS A 141 17.37 6.73 3.61
CA LYS A 141 18.61 6.85 4.39
C LYS A 141 19.64 5.76 4.09
N GLY A 142 19.30 4.80 3.21
CA GLY A 142 20.17 3.66 2.93
C GLY A 142 20.25 2.66 4.09
N GLU A 143 19.32 2.72 5.05
CA GLU A 143 19.18 1.76 6.13
C GLU A 143 18.36 0.55 5.63
N SER A 144 18.81 -0.09 4.55
CA SER A 144 18.37 -1.44 4.20
C SER A 144 19.19 -2.40 5.05
N GLU A 145 18.52 -3.19 5.89
CA GLU A 145 19.11 -4.15 6.81
C GLU A 145 20.37 -4.85 6.24
N SER A 146 21.53 -4.46 6.77
CA SER A 146 22.75 -5.25 6.68
C SER A 146 22.53 -6.50 7.53
N SER A 147 22.27 -7.61 6.85
CA SER A 147 22.70 -8.97 7.19
C SER A 147 22.78 -9.28 8.69
N ALA A 148 21.73 -9.94 9.20
CA ALA A 148 21.87 -10.79 10.36
C ALA A 148 23.03 -11.77 10.09
N GLU A 149 24.03 -11.69 10.95
CA GLU A 149 25.24 -12.48 10.99
C GLU A 149 24.92 -13.98 10.90
N PHE A 150 25.35 -14.64 9.83
CA PHE A 150 25.76 -16.05 9.93
C PHE A 150 27.27 -16.05 10.16
N GLY A 151 27.66 -15.98 11.44
CA GLY A 151 28.99 -16.38 11.84
C GLY A 151 29.19 -17.87 11.54
N SER A 152 29.98 -18.19 10.51
CA SER A 152 30.63 -19.49 10.43
C SER A 152 31.91 -19.41 11.25
N SER A 153 31.85 -19.89 12.49
CA SER A 153 33.03 -20.51 13.10
C SER A 153 33.15 -21.90 12.50
N ASP A 154 34.25 -22.14 11.77
CA ASP A 154 35.08 -23.35 11.82
C ASP A 154 36.37 -23.10 11.01
#